data_AF-A0A0C9XEK8-F1
#
_entry.id   AF-A0A0C9XEK8-F1
#
_cell.length_a   1.000
_cell.length_b   1.000
_cell.length_c   1.000
_cell.angle_alpha   90.00
_cell.angle_beta   90.00
_cell.angle_gamma   90.00
#
_symmetry.space_group_name_H-M   'P 1'
#
loop_
_entity.id
_entity.type
_entity.pdbx_description
1 polymer ?
#
loop_
_entity_poly.entity_id
_entity_poly.type
_entity_poly.pdbx_seq_one_letter_code
_entity_poly.pdbx_strand_id
1 'polypeptide(L)'
;MSENDLPHLSEVLKPLDVAHSQPRGSATFTTLKRRASPSFEDVADISRKRLKEAGAPEIDRTDITDLSSFPDELAQDLQCGCCSELVYRPVLVMPCQHFFCGSCCVLWIRNGGTNCPACRGQSTIVSPFRALQTVVDTLLRLAPHKARTEREREQADELYKVGQSLRLPAPREASPEPNINQSTDFAHPCPHCLPGNPYGYRCPQPIPDPNIDAEHAWQLDDGLPPGHAHCGNCENLLAVRAPVTTRCDMCQVSFCGIGIQGRCLAAPIISQHPHGLSAVSDLIQSADVYECFDGNTVEVDIMLDYLNSQRLTPRHIYREIVTHIQSQPGGFQPLIELDLFSDIHGVAAGADTAVEGTRNRICRLCATEVLLWGLKEWWIRERQKGFLEETVTNRKDCKDGSSCTRQKDLAHAREFNHIFGYPESEPPAPNPQAVLEPPETESNEVPASLEAEMIRNNEPPPSTNYSTPDPDFATILDYHAPPPHSMEVGDVFL
;
A
#
# COMPACT_ATOMS: atom_id res chain seq x y z
N MET A 1 -31.24 -0.62 -55.28
CA MET A 1 -32.35 0.28 -55.62
C MET A 1 -33.17 0.45 -54.35
N SER A 2 -33.15 1.56 -53.63
CA SER A 2 -32.33 2.79 -53.69
C SER A 2 -32.33 3.38 -52.27
N GLU A 3 -31.22 3.81 -51.67
CA GLU A 3 -30.60 5.13 -51.92
C GLU A 3 -31.62 6.29 -51.94
N ASN A 4 -31.99 6.79 -50.75
CA ASN A 4 -31.71 8.17 -50.31
C ASN A 4 -32.35 8.45 -48.93
N ASP A 5 -31.58 9.11 -48.05
CA ASP A 5 -31.97 10.29 -47.25
C ASP A 5 -31.09 10.44 -46.00
N LEU A 6 -30.12 11.36 -46.09
CA LEU A 6 -29.30 11.87 -44.99
C LEU A 6 -29.15 13.40 -45.16
N PRO A 7 -29.52 14.24 -44.18
CA PRO A 7 -29.29 15.68 -44.27
C PRO A 7 -27.81 16.04 -44.01
N HIS A 8 -27.29 17.00 -44.78
CA HIS A 8 -25.87 17.37 -44.82
C HIS A 8 -25.50 18.48 -43.82
N LEU A 9 -24.27 18.44 -43.28
CA LEU A 9 -23.71 19.45 -42.40
C LEU A 9 -23.26 20.71 -43.16
N SER A 10 -24.00 21.83 -43.02
CA SER A 10 -23.44 23.20 -43.09
C SER A 10 -24.50 24.29 -42.88
N GLU A 11 -24.37 25.14 -41.85
CA GLU A 11 -24.45 26.60 -42.03
C GLU A 11 -23.96 27.42 -40.81
N VAL A 12 -23.02 28.34 -41.09
CA VAL A 12 -22.71 29.64 -40.46
C VAL A 12 -22.75 29.79 -38.92
N LEU A 13 -21.55 29.93 -38.35
CA LEU A 13 -21.28 30.56 -37.04
C LEU A 13 -21.38 32.11 -37.13
N LYS A 14 -22.00 32.75 -36.14
CA LYS A 14 -21.65 34.12 -35.66
C LYS A 14 -21.82 34.24 -34.13
N PRO A 15 -21.02 35.07 -33.44
CA PRO A 15 -20.93 35.08 -31.97
C PRO A 15 -21.84 36.12 -31.28
N LEU A 16 -21.99 35.98 -29.96
CA LEU A 16 -22.48 37.01 -29.03
C LEU A 16 -21.60 37.03 -27.77
N ASP A 17 -21.55 38.17 -27.10
CA ASP A 17 -20.49 38.55 -26.16
C ASP A 17 -20.59 37.96 -24.74
N VAL A 18 -19.43 37.82 -24.09
CA VAL A 18 -19.30 37.53 -22.65
C VAL A 18 -18.72 38.77 -21.94
N ALA A 19 -19.46 39.28 -20.95
CA ALA A 19 -19.12 40.53 -20.26
C ALA A 19 -17.92 40.39 -19.29
N HIS A 20 -17.23 41.50 -19.05
CA HIS A 20 -16.12 41.58 -18.10
C HIS A 20 -16.58 41.55 -16.63
N SER A 21 -15.82 40.83 -15.79
CA SER A 21 -15.67 41.12 -14.36
C SER A 21 -14.20 40.98 -13.95
N GLN A 22 -13.73 41.82 -13.03
CA GLN A 22 -12.33 41.86 -12.57
C GLN A 22 -12.19 41.30 -11.16
N PRO A 23 -11.09 40.59 -10.84
CA PRO A 23 -10.59 40.46 -9.47
C PRO A 23 -9.47 41.46 -9.17
N ARG A 24 -9.56 42.14 -8.03
CA ARG A 24 -8.42 42.79 -7.33
C ARG A 24 -8.19 42.03 -6.01
N GLY A 25 -6.95 41.75 -5.61
CA GLY A 25 -6.73 41.13 -4.29
C GLY A 25 -5.38 40.45 -4.02
N SER A 26 -4.26 41.11 -4.35
CA SER A 26 -2.87 40.74 -4.02
C SER A 26 -2.65 39.75 -2.84
N ALA A 27 -2.00 38.61 -3.13
CA ALA A 27 -1.17 37.87 -2.17
C ALA A 27 0.18 37.53 -2.85
N THR A 28 1.31 37.91 -2.22
CA THR A 28 2.63 37.86 -2.86
C THR A 28 3.49 36.69 -2.35
N PHE A 29 3.92 35.81 -3.24
CA PHE A 29 5.02 34.87 -2.98
C PHE A 29 6.27 35.25 -3.76
N THR A 30 7.40 35.30 -3.06
CA THR A 30 8.69 35.75 -3.58
C THR A 30 9.42 34.65 -4.35
N THR A 31 9.76 34.92 -5.61
CA THR A 31 10.60 34.01 -6.41
C THR A 31 12.05 34.49 -6.43
N LEU A 32 12.95 33.70 -5.84
CA LEU A 32 14.40 33.98 -5.86
C LEU A 32 14.99 33.68 -7.25
N LYS A 33 14.93 34.65 -8.17
CA LYS A 33 15.70 34.60 -9.42
C LYS A 33 17.08 35.22 -9.19
N ARG A 34 18.15 34.42 -9.35
CA ARG A 34 19.51 34.93 -9.52
C ARG A 34 19.63 35.58 -10.92
N ARG A 35 20.49 36.59 -11.05
CA ARG A 35 20.74 37.28 -12.34
C ARG A 35 21.57 36.40 -13.27
N ALA A 36 21.33 36.53 -14.57
CA ALA A 36 22.31 36.19 -15.60
C ALA A 36 23.33 37.34 -15.77
N SER A 37 24.54 37.02 -16.24
CA SER A 37 25.59 38.00 -16.55
C SER A 37 25.32 38.69 -17.90
N PRO A 38 25.67 39.98 -18.07
CA PRO A 38 25.39 40.72 -19.30
C PRO A 38 26.51 40.56 -20.34
N SER A 39 26.20 39.94 -21.49
CA SER A 39 27.02 40.05 -22.71
C SER A 39 26.23 39.69 -23.97
N PHE A 40 26.39 40.52 -25.00
CA PHE A 40 26.00 40.29 -26.40
C PHE A 40 24.53 39.93 -26.73
N GLU A 41 23.63 40.91 -26.60
CA GLU A 41 22.57 41.13 -27.59
C GLU A 41 22.53 42.62 -27.98
N ASP A 42 23.08 42.98 -29.16
CA ASP A 42 22.51 44.02 -30.06
C ASP A 42 23.38 44.19 -31.34
N VAL A 43 23.01 43.56 -32.46
CA VAL A 43 23.53 43.90 -33.82
C VAL A 43 22.47 43.65 -34.90
N ALA A 44 21.43 44.50 -34.98
CA ALA A 44 20.59 44.59 -36.19
C ALA A 44 19.89 45.95 -36.39
N ASP A 45 20.49 46.75 -37.28
CA ASP A 45 19.94 47.86 -38.10
C ASP A 45 20.33 49.31 -37.74
N ILE A 46 21.29 49.85 -38.51
CA ILE A 46 21.50 51.29 -38.68
C ILE A 46 21.62 51.60 -40.18
N SER A 47 20.48 51.77 -40.84
CA SER A 47 20.41 52.20 -42.23
C SER A 47 20.70 53.71 -42.42
N ARG A 48 21.97 54.01 -42.75
CA ARG A 48 22.44 55.13 -43.61
C ARG A 48 22.26 56.59 -43.10
N LYS A 49 23.38 57.24 -42.75
CA LYS A 49 23.75 58.58 -43.31
C LYS A 49 25.18 59.07 -42.99
N ARG A 50 25.93 59.39 -44.06
CA ARG A 50 27.02 60.40 -44.17
C ARG A 50 28.12 60.47 -43.09
N LEU A 51 29.18 59.69 -43.30
CA LEU A 51 30.50 60.18 -43.75
C LEU A 51 30.93 61.63 -43.36
N LYS A 52 31.98 61.78 -42.52
CA LYS A 52 33.25 62.43 -42.93
C LYS A 52 34.42 62.18 -41.95
N GLU A 53 35.43 61.45 -42.44
CA GLU A 53 36.89 61.52 -42.16
C GLU A 53 37.42 61.97 -40.78
N ALA A 54 38.06 61.05 -40.04
CA ALA A 54 39.39 61.24 -39.44
C ALA A 54 39.98 59.91 -38.93
N GLY A 55 41.21 59.57 -39.34
CA GLY A 55 42.08 58.56 -38.70
C GLY A 55 41.68 57.08 -38.85
N ALA A 56 42.64 56.24 -39.25
CA ALA A 56 42.55 54.80 -39.02
C ALA A 56 43.20 54.48 -37.67
N PRO A 57 42.50 53.84 -36.71
CA PRO A 57 43.16 53.22 -35.57
C PRO A 57 43.88 51.95 -36.01
N GLU A 58 44.98 51.62 -35.36
CA GLU A 58 45.63 50.32 -35.53
C GLU A 58 44.72 49.22 -34.96
N ILE A 59 44.67 48.06 -35.61
CA ILE A 59 43.99 46.89 -35.06
C ILE A 59 44.93 46.29 -34.01
N ASP A 60 44.72 46.67 -32.75
CA ASP A 60 45.40 46.05 -31.62
C ASP A 60 45.13 44.53 -31.60
N ARG A 61 46.11 43.76 -31.14
CA ARG A 61 46.13 42.29 -31.18
C ARG A 61 46.04 41.70 -29.78
N THR A 62 45.05 42.17 -29.05
CA THR A 62 44.58 41.73 -27.74
C THR A 62 43.15 41.17 -27.91
N ASP A 63 42.72 40.07 -27.29
CA ASP A 63 43.34 39.22 -26.27
C ASP A 63 43.32 37.73 -26.69
N ILE A 64 44.40 36.98 -26.39
CA ILE A 64 44.46 35.50 -26.44
C ILE A 64 45.18 35.04 -25.17
N THR A 65 44.62 35.43 -24.02
CA THR A 65 45.39 35.67 -22.79
C THR A 65 44.75 35.11 -21.52
N ASP A 66 43.55 34.53 -21.62
CA ASP A 66 42.96 33.72 -20.54
C ASP A 66 42.36 32.41 -21.05
N LEU A 67 43.23 31.51 -21.54
CA LEU A 67 42.87 30.09 -21.72
C LEU A 67 43.01 29.30 -20.39
N SER A 68 43.37 29.98 -19.31
CA SER A 68 43.63 29.44 -17.97
C SER A 68 42.36 29.20 -17.16
N SER A 69 41.38 30.10 -17.26
CA SER A 69 40.09 30.01 -16.56
C SER A 69 39.07 29.06 -17.23
N PHE A 70 39.20 28.79 -18.52
CA PHE A 70 38.26 27.95 -19.28
C PHE A 70 37.93 26.58 -18.63
N PRO A 71 38.87 25.84 -18.01
CA PRO A 71 38.55 24.60 -17.29
C PRO A 71 37.76 24.81 -16.00
N ASP A 72 37.84 25.99 -15.37
CA ASP A 72 37.02 26.36 -14.21
C ASP A 72 35.58 26.69 -14.64
N GLU A 73 35.42 27.50 -15.68
CA GLU A 73 34.12 27.86 -16.25
C GLU A 73 33.37 26.63 -16.77
N LEU A 74 34.04 25.80 -17.59
CA LEU A 74 33.44 24.56 -18.11
C LEU A 74 33.10 23.56 -16.99
N ALA A 75 33.84 23.54 -15.88
CA ALA A 75 33.49 22.73 -14.72
C ALA A 75 32.27 23.25 -13.96
N GLN A 76 32.07 24.57 -13.93
CA GLN A 76 30.94 25.24 -13.31
C GLN A 76 29.64 25.01 -14.12
N ASP A 77 29.70 25.03 -15.44
CA ASP A 77 28.56 24.71 -16.32
C ASP A 77 28.18 23.21 -16.30
N LEU A 78 29.14 22.33 -16.01
CA LEU A 78 28.92 20.87 -15.93
C LEU A 78 28.54 20.37 -14.53
N GLN A 79 28.13 21.24 -13.61
CA GLN A 79 27.66 20.83 -12.27
C GLN A 79 26.31 20.11 -12.32
N CYS A 80 26.19 19.05 -11.51
CA CYS A 80 24.95 18.30 -11.36
C CYS A 80 23.93 19.09 -10.53
N GLY A 81 22.76 19.41 -11.11
CA GLY A 81 21.69 20.17 -10.45
C GLY A 81 21.05 19.53 -9.20
N CYS A 82 21.50 18.35 -8.77
CA CYS A 82 21.10 17.72 -7.50
C CYS A 82 22.14 17.82 -6.38
N CYS A 83 23.44 17.91 -6.71
CA CYS A 83 24.53 17.89 -5.72
C CYS A 83 25.56 19.01 -5.89
N SER A 84 25.36 19.91 -6.86
CA SER A 84 26.22 21.07 -7.17
C SER A 84 27.68 20.75 -7.54
N GLU A 85 28.05 19.48 -7.61
CA GLU A 85 29.40 19.02 -7.97
C GLU A 85 29.47 18.58 -9.45
N LEU A 86 30.66 18.65 -10.05
CA LEU A 86 30.93 18.26 -11.44
C LEU A 86 30.28 16.91 -11.79
N VAL A 87 29.49 16.85 -12.85
CA VAL A 87 28.61 15.70 -13.13
C VAL A 87 29.40 14.42 -13.37
N TYR A 88 29.05 13.35 -12.65
CA TYR A 88 29.65 12.03 -12.77
C TYR A 88 28.61 11.03 -13.28
N ARG A 89 28.96 10.24 -14.30
CA ARG A 89 28.05 9.30 -14.99
C ARG A 89 26.75 10.02 -15.42
N PRO A 90 26.83 11.03 -16.31
CA PRO A 90 25.72 11.93 -16.59
C PRO A 90 24.54 11.22 -17.25
N VAL A 91 23.34 11.59 -16.81
CA VAL A 91 22.06 11.14 -17.36
C VAL A 91 21.18 12.35 -17.70
N LEU A 92 20.33 12.20 -18.71
CA LEU A 92 19.40 13.21 -19.23
C LEU A 92 17.96 12.82 -18.87
N VAL A 93 17.19 13.77 -18.33
CA VAL A 93 15.78 13.57 -17.97
C VAL A 93 14.87 13.97 -19.13
N MET A 94 14.02 13.07 -19.59
CA MET A 94 13.12 13.30 -20.73
C MET A 94 11.68 13.55 -20.27
N PRO A 95 10.95 14.52 -20.89
CA PRO A 95 11.32 15.26 -22.10
C PRO A 95 12.10 16.57 -21.86
N CYS A 96 12.33 16.99 -20.62
CA CYS A 96 12.80 18.34 -20.28
C CYS A 96 14.30 18.60 -20.44
N GLN A 97 15.09 17.60 -20.83
CA GLN A 97 16.53 17.66 -21.16
C GLN A 97 17.45 18.28 -20.08
N HIS A 98 17.06 18.22 -18.81
CA HIS A 98 17.95 18.55 -17.70
C HIS A 98 18.87 17.35 -17.38
N PHE A 99 20.14 17.61 -17.04
CA PHE A 99 21.12 16.56 -16.76
C PHE A 99 21.55 16.51 -15.28
N PHE A 100 21.90 15.31 -14.82
CA PHE A 100 22.33 15.03 -13.44
C PHE A 100 23.29 13.84 -13.41
N CYS A 101 23.91 13.55 -12.26
CA CYS A 101 24.58 12.27 -12.04
C CYS A 101 23.54 11.14 -12.00
N GLY A 102 23.84 9.99 -12.61
CA GLY A 102 22.95 8.82 -12.57
C GLY A 102 22.61 8.38 -11.15
N SER A 103 23.57 8.41 -10.23
CA SER A 103 23.37 8.13 -8.80
C SER A 103 22.42 9.11 -8.12
N CYS A 104 22.49 10.40 -8.44
CA CYS A 104 21.55 11.41 -7.93
C CYS A 104 20.11 11.16 -8.42
N CYS A 105 19.92 10.75 -9.68
CA CYS A 105 18.60 10.36 -10.17
C CYS A 105 18.08 9.07 -9.53
N VAL A 106 18.95 8.09 -9.25
CA VAL A 106 18.57 6.87 -8.50
C VAL A 106 18.10 7.23 -7.09
N LEU A 107 18.83 8.09 -6.37
CA LEU A 107 18.44 8.54 -5.03
C LEU A 107 17.13 9.33 -5.05
N TRP A 108 16.95 10.23 -6.02
CA TRP A 108 15.71 10.98 -6.20
C TRP A 108 14.50 10.06 -6.39
N ILE A 109 14.61 9.07 -7.28
CA ILE A 109 13.54 8.08 -7.54
C ILE A 109 13.27 7.22 -6.30
N ARG A 110 14.32 6.73 -5.61
CA ARG A 110 14.18 5.95 -4.36
C ARG A 110 13.48 6.74 -3.25
N ASN A 111 13.71 8.04 -3.18
CA ASN A 111 13.08 8.96 -2.22
C ASN A 111 11.69 9.44 -2.65
N GLY A 112 11.05 8.80 -3.64
CA GLY A 112 9.69 9.10 -4.09
C GLY A 112 9.57 10.19 -5.15
N GLY A 113 10.67 10.62 -5.78
CA GLY A 113 10.68 11.62 -6.85
C GLY A 113 10.05 11.12 -8.16
N THR A 114 8.98 11.78 -8.60
CA THR A 114 8.17 11.42 -9.78
C THR A 114 8.30 12.41 -10.96
N ASN A 115 9.15 13.42 -10.83
CA ASN A 115 9.37 14.48 -11.82
C ASN A 115 10.85 14.87 -11.92
N CYS A 116 11.20 15.81 -12.79
CA CYS A 116 12.57 16.29 -12.92
C CYS A 116 13.04 17.09 -11.67
N PRO A 117 14.19 16.79 -11.05
CA PRO A 117 14.68 17.50 -9.86
C PRO A 117 14.80 19.03 -10.02
N ALA A 118 15.20 19.50 -11.21
CA ALA A 118 15.43 20.92 -11.48
C ALA A 118 14.13 21.68 -11.82
N CYS A 119 13.42 21.27 -12.88
CA CYS A 119 12.25 22.01 -13.37
C CYS A 119 10.91 21.53 -12.79
N ARG A 120 10.87 20.39 -12.08
CA ARG A 120 9.66 19.72 -11.54
C ARG A 120 8.57 19.37 -12.56
N GLY A 121 8.81 19.61 -13.85
CA GLY A 121 7.92 19.23 -14.93
C GLY A 121 7.79 17.71 -15.07
N GLN A 122 6.64 17.28 -15.62
CA GLN A 122 6.35 15.88 -15.93
C GLN A 122 7.51 15.27 -16.74
N SER A 123 8.00 14.11 -16.30
CA SER A 123 9.17 13.44 -16.88
C SER A 123 9.06 11.94 -16.62
N THR A 124 9.46 11.11 -17.58
CA THR A 124 9.11 9.67 -17.59
C THR A 124 10.32 8.75 -17.69
N ILE A 125 11.38 9.21 -18.36
CA ILE A 125 12.58 8.42 -18.66
C ILE A 125 13.82 9.23 -18.29
N VAL A 126 14.82 8.56 -17.73
CA VAL A 126 16.14 9.11 -17.50
C VAL A 126 17.15 8.23 -18.22
N SER A 127 17.91 8.78 -19.17
CA SER A 127 18.78 8.02 -20.09
C SER A 127 20.25 8.45 -20.00
N PRO A 128 21.24 7.56 -20.26
CA PRO A 128 22.65 7.91 -20.22
C PRO A 128 23.05 8.97 -21.26
N PHE A 129 23.63 10.08 -20.82
CA PHE A 129 23.98 11.20 -21.70
C PHE A 129 25.42 11.07 -22.23
N ARG A 130 25.62 10.16 -23.18
CA ARG A 130 26.95 9.79 -23.70
C ARG A 130 27.78 10.99 -24.20
N ALA A 131 27.16 11.95 -24.88
CA ALA A 131 27.88 13.12 -25.39
C ALA A 131 28.46 13.99 -24.24
N LEU A 132 27.69 14.19 -23.16
CA LEU A 132 28.15 14.97 -22.01
C LEU A 132 29.26 14.24 -21.23
N GLN A 133 29.21 12.90 -21.15
CA GLN A 133 30.32 12.11 -20.61
C GLN A 133 31.63 12.39 -21.38
N THR A 134 31.60 12.42 -22.72
CA THR A 134 32.79 12.76 -23.54
C THR A 134 33.33 14.18 -23.28
N VAL A 135 32.46 15.15 -22.96
CA VAL A 135 32.89 16.50 -22.55
C VAL A 135 33.58 16.45 -21.18
N VAL A 136 32.97 15.79 -20.19
CA VAL A 136 33.56 15.59 -18.85
C VAL A 136 34.90 14.85 -18.93
N ASP A 137 35.00 13.80 -19.74
CA ASP A 137 36.25 13.04 -19.97
C ASP A 137 37.34 13.88 -20.66
N THR A 138 36.95 14.96 -21.36
CA THR A 138 37.89 15.89 -21.99
C THR A 138 38.34 16.97 -21.00
N LEU A 139 37.41 17.52 -20.22
CA LEU A 139 37.72 18.41 -19.11
C LEU A 139 38.67 17.75 -18.10
N LEU A 140 38.39 16.51 -17.68
CA LEU A 140 39.22 15.79 -16.69
C LEU A 140 40.61 15.38 -17.23
N ARG A 141 40.80 15.30 -18.55
CA ARG A 141 42.14 15.13 -19.15
C ARG A 141 42.96 16.42 -19.14
N LEU A 142 42.31 17.58 -19.15
CA LEU A 142 42.96 18.90 -19.10
C LEU A 142 43.15 19.40 -17.66
N ALA A 143 42.20 19.13 -16.77
CA ALA A 143 42.22 19.51 -15.36
C ALA A 143 41.94 18.29 -14.43
N PRO A 144 42.89 17.34 -14.28
CA PRO A 144 42.69 16.13 -13.46
C PRO A 144 42.35 16.41 -12.00
N HIS A 145 42.78 17.55 -11.46
CA HIS A 145 42.48 17.99 -10.09
C HIS A 145 40.99 18.29 -9.84
N LYS A 146 40.15 18.34 -10.89
CA LYS A 146 38.69 18.49 -10.80
C LYS A 146 37.94 17.16 -10.75
N ALA A 147 38.64 16.02 -10.77
CA ALA A 147 38.02 14.73 -10.57
C ALA A 147 37.44 14.63 -9.14
N ARG A 148 36.21 14.12 -9.01
CA ARG A 148 35.65 13.71 -7.72
C ARG A 148 36.57 12.71 -7.03
N THR A 149 36.53 12.69 -5.69
CA THR A 149 37.35 11.76 -4.90
C THR A 149 37.01 10.31 -5.22
N GLU A 150 37.92 9.39 -4.91
CA GLU A 150 37.71 7.95 -5.10
C GLU A 150 36.43 7.45 -4.45
N ARG A 151 36.28 7.73 -3.15
CA ARG A 151 35.12 7.35 -2.34
C ARG A 151 33.77 7.83 -2.90
N GLU A 152 33.72 9.04 -3.46
CA GLU A 152 32.49 9.56 -4.10
C GLU A 152 32.16 8.83 -5.40
N ARG A 153 33.18 8.46 -6.19
CA ARG A 153 33.01 7.70 -7.43
C ARG A 153 32.55 6.28 -7.13
N GLU A 154 33.14 5.63 -6.12
CA GLU A 154 32.73 4.32 -5.62
C GLU A 154 31.27 4.33 -5.14
N GLN A 155 30.90 5.26 -4.26
CA GLN A 155 29.52 5.38 -3.75
C GLN A 155 28.50 5.69 -4.87
N ALA A 156 28.88 6.49 -5.86
CA ALA A 156 28.03 6.74 -7.02
C ALA A 156 27.84 5.48 -7.88
N ASP A 157 28.89 4.67 -8.02
CA ASP A 157 28.90 3.43 -8.80
C ASP A 157 28.20 2.26 -8.11
N GLU A 158 28.16 2.21 -6.78
CA GLU A 158 27.27 1.31 -6.04
C GLU A 158 25.78 1.59 -6.38
N LEU A 159 25.42 2.87 -6.46
CA LEU A 159 24.05 3.32 -6.68
C LEU A 159 23.59 3.24 -8.15
N TYR A 160 24.47 3.48 -9.12
CA TYR A 160 24.12 3.58 -10.54
C TYR A 160 25.18 2.94 -11.46
N LYS A 161 24.76 2.10 -12.40
CA LYS A 161 25.65 1.42 -13.35
C LYS A 161 25.65 2.10 -14.73
N VAL A 162 26.82 2.14 -15.38
CA VAL A 162 26.99 2.74 -16.73
C VAL A 162 25.94 2.19 -17.70
N GLY A 163 25.32 3.07 -18.48
CA GLY A 163 24.38 2.66 -19.53
C GLY A 163 22.97 2.32 -19.03
N GLN A 164 22.76 2.21 -17.72
CA GLN A 164 21.44 1.96 -17.15
C GLN A 164 20.51 3.14 -17.43
N SER A 165 19.34 2.87 -18.01
CA SER A 165 18.24 3.84 -18.10
C SER A 165 17.30 3.64 -16.92
N LEU A 166 16.76 4.72 -16.37
CA LEU A 166 15.80 4.71 -15.27
C LEU A 166 14.41 5.08 -15.78
N ARG A 167 13.38 4.71 -15.02
CA ARG A 167 12.01 5.22 -15.18
C ARG A 167 11.68 6.08 -13.98
N LEU A 168 11.16 7.27 -14.23
CA LEU A 168 10.49 8.05 -13.18
C LEU A 168 9.11 7.41 -12.97
N PRO A 169 8.72 7.08 -11.73
CA PRO A 169 7.36 6.65 -11.45
C PRO A 169 6.40 7.77 -11.86
N ALA A 170 5.21 7.40 -12.38
CA ALA A 170 4.16 8.39 -12.57
C ALA A 170 3.90 9.12 -11.24
N PRO A 171 3.61 10.43 -11.25
CA PRO A 171 3.03 11.09 -10.09
C PRO A 171 1.84 10.26 -9.61
N ARG A 172 1.75 10.00 -8.30
CA ARG A 172 0.51 9.48 -7.73
C ARG A 172 -0.59 10.44 -8.18
N GLU A 173 -1.69 9.87 -8.67
CA GLU A 173 -2.92 10.65 -8.87
C GLU A 173 -3.17 11.43 -7.58
N ALA A 174 -3.44 12.72 -7.72
CA ALA A 174 -3.83 13.51 -6.56
C ALA A 174 -5.04 12.79 -5.94
N SER A 175 -4.99 12.52 -4.63
CA SER A 175 -6.16 12.01 -3.92
C SER A 175 -7.35 12.88 -4.35
N PRO A 176 -8.47 12.30 -4.80
CA PRO A 176 -9.66 13.08 -5.13
C PRO A 176 -9.92 14.05 -3.99
N GLU A 177 -10.28 15.30 -4.31
CA GLU A 177 -10.57 16.30 -3.28
C GLU A 177 -11.51 15.65 -2.25
N PRO A 178 -11.17 15.70 -0.95
CA PRO A 178 -11.89 14.93 0.05
C PRO A 178 -13.36 15.29 -0.07
N ASN A 179 -14.19 14.29 -0.35
CA ASN A 179 -15.61 14.50 -0.55
C ASN A 179 -16.26 14.74 0.82
N ILE A 180 -16.04 15.95 1.33
CA ILE A 180 -16.62 16.48 2.56
C ILE A 180 -18.12 16.52 2.30
N ASN A 181 -18.83 15.50 2.78
CA ASN A 181 -20.27 15.33 2.55
C ASN A 181 -20.98 16.64 2.89
N GLN A 182 -21.61 17.27 1.89
CA GLN A 182 -22.11 18.64 2.02
C GLN A 182 -23.48 18.70 2.72
N SER A 183 -24.05 17.54 3.06
CA SER A 183 -24.97 17.33 4.18
C SER A 183 -24.57 16.05 4.91
N THR A 184 -24.78 16.02 6.23
CA THR A 184 -24.64 14.83 7.08
C THR A 184 -25.90 13.96 7.10
N ASP A 185 -26.99 14.45 6.53
CA ASP A 185 -28.35 14.02 6.87
C ASP A 185 -28.96 13.16 5.75
N PHE A 186 -28.40 13.26 4.54
CA PHE A 186 -28.82 12.53 3.35
C PHE A 186 -27.71 11.61 2.80
N ALA A 187 -28.10 10.44 2.31
CA ALA A 187 -27.21 9.50 1.65
C ALA A 187 -26.84 9.98 0.24
N HIS A 188 -25.56 10.25 -0.01
CA HIS A 188 -25.05 10.52 -1.35
C HIS A 188 -24.86 9.21 -2.18
N PRO A 189 -25.01 9.25 -3.52
CA PRO A 189 -24.89 8.08 -4.39
C PRO A 189 -23.50 7.42 -4.33
N CYS A 190 -23.48 6.10 -4.15
CA CYS A 190 -22.24 5.33 -4.28
C CYS A 190 -21.75 5.28 -5.74
N PRO A 191 -20.46 4.91 -6.00
CA PRO A 191 -19.90 4.85 -7.36
C PRO A 191 -20.65 3.96 -8.37
N HIS A 192 -21.51 3.05 -7.90
CA HIS A 192 -22.34 2.17 -8.72
C HIS A 192 -23.78 2.68 -8.93
N CYS A 193 -24.21 3.75 -8.26
CA CYS A 193 -25.51 4.39 -8.51
C CYS A 193 -25.49 5.20 -9.82
N LEU A 194 -24.36 5.82 -10.13
CA LEU A 194 -24.18 6.74 -11.25
C LEU A 194 -24.48 6.06 -12.61
N PRO A 195 -25.27 6.70 -13.49
CA PRO A 195 -25.42 6.28 -14.88
C PRO A 195 -24.06 6.27 -15.60
N GLY A 196 -23.79 5.22 -16.38
CA GLY A 196 -22.55 5.12 -17.16
C GLY A 196 -21.27 4.91 -16.33
N ASN A 197 -21.37 4.47 -15.07
CA ASN A 197 -20.18 4.23 -14.24
C ASN A 197 -19.22 3.19 -14.87
N PRO A 198 -17.89 3.35 -14.69
CA PRO A 198 -16.89 2.55 -15.40
C PRO A 198 -16.73 1.11 -14.87
N TYR A 199 -17.44 0.73 -13.79
CA TYR A 199 -17.19 -0.51 -13.06
C TYR A 199 -18.03 -1.71 -13.55
N GLY A 200 -18.84 -1.53 -14.59
CA GLY A 200 -19.66 -2.59 -15.19
C GLY A 200 -20.81 -3.13 -14.31
N TYR A 201 -20.98 -2.57 -13.10
CA TYR A 201 -22.04 -2.92 -12.15
C TYR A 201 -22.84 -1.68 -11.77
N ARG A 202 -24.16 -1.81 -11.74
CA ARG A 202 -25.10 -0.75 -11.33
C ARG A 202 -25.97 -1.23 -10.17
N CYS A 203 -26.23 -0.36 -9.21
CA CYS A 203 -27.13 -0.67 -8.10
C CYS A 203 -28.54 -1.03 -8.60
N PRO A 204 -29.17 -2.10 -8.08
CA PRO A 204 -30.57 -2.43 -8.41
C PRO A 204 -31.54 -1.32 -8.00
N GLN A 205 -31.26 -0.66 -6.87
CA GLN A 205 -31.89 0.57 -6.41
C GLN A 205 -30.80 1.62 -6.25
N PRO A 206 -30.57 2.49 -7.26
CA PRO A 206 -29.66 3.62 -7.14
C PRO A 206 -30.20 4.65 -6.15
N ILE A 207 -29.31 5.19 -5.32
CA ILE A 207 -29.62 6.33 -4.43
C ILE A 207 -29.68 7.60 -5.30
N PRO A 208 -30.73 8.45 -5.18
CA PRO A 208 -30.75 9.77 -5.80
C PRO A 208 -29.64 10.68 -5.27
N ASP A 209 -29.17 11.64 -6.07
CA ASP A 209 -28.25 12.67 -5.58
C ASP A 209 -29.05 13.80 -4.91
N PRO A 210 -28.88 14.08 -3.61
CA PRO A 210 -29.64 15.13 -2.92
C PRO A 210 -29.39 16.54 -3.50
N ASN A 211 -28.30 16.74 -4.27
CA ASN A 211 -28.05 18.00 -4.99
C ASN A 211 -28.88 18.15 -6.29
N ILE A 212 -29.49 17.07 -6.77
CA ILE A 212 -30.23 17.00 -8.04
C ILE A 212 -31.72 16.71 -7.78
N ASP A 213 -32.02 15.83 -6.84
CA ASP A 213 -33.37 15.40 -6.44
C ASP A 213 -33.47 15.35 -4.91
N ALA A 214 -33.66 16.52 -4.30
CA ALA A 214 -33.83 16.66 -2.86
C ALA A 214 -35.18 16.14 -2.34
N GLU A 215 -36.17 15.95 -3.22
CA GLU A 215 -37.50 15.46 -2.84
C GLU A 215 -37.51 13.94 -2.62
N HIS A 216 -36.67 13.20 -3.35
CA HIS A 216 -36.49 11.75 -3.20
C HIS A 216 -35.15 11.36 -2.53
N ALA A 217 -34.45 12.32 -1.94
CA ALA A 217 -33.21 12.10 -1.20
C ALA A 217 -33.44 11.19 0.01
N TRP A 218 -32.59 10.16 0.15
CA TRP A 218 -32.69 9.19 1.25
C TRP A 218 -32.10 9.78 2.54
N GLN A 219 -32.88 9.86 3.61
CA GLN A 219 -32.41 10.34 4.92
C GLN A 219 -31.65 9.24 5.66
N LEU A 220 -30.51 9.57 6.28
CA LEU A 220 -29.70 8.57 6.99
C LEU A 220 -30.32 8.15 8.33
N ASP A 221 -31.24 8.94 8.88
CA ASP A 221 -32.05 8.60 10.06
C ASP A 221 -33.02 7.43 9.79
N ASP A 222 -33.44 7.22 8.53
CA ASP A 222 -34.21 6.03 8.11
C ASP A 222 -33.31 4.76 7.98
N GLY A 223 -32.03 4.88 8.31
CA GLY A 223 -31.02 3.83 8.18
C GLY A 223 -30.34 3.81 6.81
N LEU A 224 -29.59 2.73 6.55
CA LEU A 224 -28.79 2.63 5.33
C LEU A 224 -29.64 2.25 4.09
N PRO A 225 -29.42 2.89 2.93
CA PRO A 225 -30.15 2.56 1.70
C PRO A 225 -30.07 1.06 1.36
N PRO A 226 -31.17 0.42 0.92
CA PRO A 226 -31.20 -1.01 0.64
C PRO A 226 -30.09 -1.46 -0.32
N GLY A 227 -29.42 -2.55 0.03
CA GLY A 227 -28.29 -3.10 -0.74
C GLY A 227 -26.99 -2.29 -0.64
N HIS A 228 -26.93 -1.26 0.21
CA HIS A 228 -25.73 -0.47 0.49
C HIS A 228 -25.20 -0.70 1.91
N ALA A 229 -23.94 -0.33 2.11
CA ALA A 229 -23.26 -0.27 3.41
C ALA A 229 -22.19 0.83 3.35
N HIS A 230 -21.60 1.20 4.48
CA HIS A 230 -20.42 2.07 4.51
C HIS A 230 -19.13 1.25 4.35
N CYS A 231 -18.11 1.84 3.71
CA CYS A 231 -16.81 1.19 3.53
C CYS A 231 -15.92 1.36 4.77
N GLY A 232 -15.45 0.27 5.39
CA GLY A 232 -14.58 0.28 6.59
C GLY A 232 -13.16 0.86 6.45
N ASN A 233 -12.90 1.74 5.47
CA ASN A 233 -11.62 2.44 5.30
C ASN A 233 -11.77 3.84 4.66
N CYS A 234 -12.79 4.07 3.84
CA CYS A 234 -13.06 5.40 3.25
C CYS A 234 -14.44 5.96 3.59
N GLU A 235 -15.22 5.24 4.41
CA GLU A 235 -16.54 5.57 4.98
C GLU A 235 -17.68 5.89 3.99
N ASN A 236 -17.37 6.26 2.75
CA ASN A 236 -18.32 6.37 1.65
C ASN A 236 -19.19 5.10 1.49
N LEU A 237 -20.44 5.32 1.10
CA LEU A 237 -21.37 4.24 0.77
C LEU A 237 -20.83 3.39 -0.40
N LEU A 238 -21.09 2.08 -0.31
CA LEU A 238 -20.75 1.05 -1.29
C LEU A 238 -21.98 0.20 -1.63
N ALA A 239 -21.95 -0.49 -2.76
CA ALA A 239 -22.97 -1.48 -3.11
C ALA A 239 -22.53 -2.86 -2.62
N VAL A 240 -23.30 -3.47 -1.71
CA VAL A 240 -22.92 -4.73 -1.02
C VAL A 240 -22.75 -5.90 -1.99
N ARG A 241 -23.47 -5.88 -3.13
CA ARG A 241 -23.46 -6.94 -4.16
C ARG A 241 -22.60 -6.60 -5.40
N ALA A 242 -21.79 -5.54 -5.38
CA ALA A 242 -20.89 -5.25 -6.50
C ALA A 242 -19.70 -6.24 -6.53
N PRO A 243 -19.23 -6.71 -7.69
CA PRO A 243 -18.10 -7.66 -7.79
C PRO A 243 -16.77 -7.17 -7.21
N VAL A 244 -16.60 -5.85 -7.05
CA VAL A 244 -15.42 -5.21 -6.43
C VAL A 244 -15.54 -5.08 -4.91
N THR A 245 -16.75 -5.20 -4.36
CA THR A 245 -16.97 -5.17 -2.91
C THR A 245 -16.42 -6.44 -2.29
N THR A 246 -15.68 -6.29 -1.19
CA THR A 246 -15.11 -7.38 -0.42
C THR A 246 -15.50 -7.25 1.04
N ARG A 247 -15.54 -8.37 1.76
CA ARG A 247 -15.96 -8.43 3.16
C ARG A 247 -14.84 -9.04 4.01
N CYS A 248 -14.67 -8.52 5.22
CA CYS A 248 -13.82 -9.15 6.23
C CYS A 248 -14.60 -10.30 6.87
N ASP A 249 -14.05 -11.51 6.86
CA ASP A 249 -14.73 -12.66 7.48
C ASP A 249 -14.53 -12.68 9.01
N MET A 250 -13.75 -11.75 9.57
CA MET A 250 -13.58 -11.55 11.01
C MET A 250 -14.59 -10.50 11.51
N CYS A 251 -14.29 -9.20 11.43
CA CYS A 251 -15.16 -8.10 11.88
C CYS A 251 -16.43 -7.87 11.03
N GLN A 252 -16.71 -8.71 10.02
CA GLN A 252 -17.92 -8.66 9.18
C GLN A 252 -18.16 -7.38 8.34
N VAL A 253 -17.31 -6.36 8.45
CA VAL A 253 -17.38 -5.08 7.73
C VAL A 253 -17.05 -5.25 6.23
N SER A 254 -17.67 -4.39 5.41
CA SER A 254 -17.52 -4.37 3.94
C SER A 254 -16.58 -3.27 3.45
N PHE A 255 -15.95 -3.50 2.29
CA PHE A 255 -14.94 -2.64 1.69
C PHE A 255 -15.16 -2.53 0.19
N CYS A 256 -15.16 -1.30 -0.35
CA CYS A 256 -15.71 -1.01 -1.68
C CYS A 256 -14.84 -1.40 -2.89
N GLY A 257 -13.60 -1.83 -2.70
CA GLY A 257 -12.62 -2.10 -3.77
C GLY A 257 -12.09 -0.86 -4.51
N ILE A 258 -12.82 0.26 -4.46
CA ILE A 258 -12.62 1.45 -5.30
C ILE A 258 -11.84 2.56 -4.56
N GLY A 259 -12.39 3.06 -3.44
CA GLY A 259 -12.12 4.41 -2.94
C GLY A 259 -10.64 4.73 -2.63
N ILE A 260 -9.94 3.83 -1.94
CA ILE A 260 -8.50 3.92 -1.68
C ILE A 260 -7.85 2.60 -2.11
N GLN A 261 -7.09 2.66 -3.20
CA GLN A 261 -6.41 1.51 -3.79
C GLN A 261 -5.54 0.77 -2.76
N GLY A 262 -5.73 -0.54 -2.62
CA GLY A 262 -4.98 -1.36 -1.66
C GLY A 262 -5.29 -1.11 -0.17
N ARG A 263 -6.32 -0.31 0.16
CA ARG A 263 -6.82 -0.16 1.54
C ARG A 263 -8.31 -0.44 1.69
N CYS A 264 -9.14 -0.06 0.71
CA CYS A 264 -10.55 -0.43 0.66
C CYS A 264 -10.74 -1.89 0.21
N LEU A 265 -10.08 -2.85 0.86
CA LEU A 265 -10.07 -4.25 0.47
C LEU A 265 -9.91 -5.20 1.66
N ALA A 266 -10.81 -6.18 1.77
CA ALA A 266 -10.57 -7.40 2.55
C ALA A 266 -9.88 -8.46 1.67
N ALA A 267 -8.58 -8.62 1.88
CA ALA A 267 -7.71 -9.52 1.12
C ALA A 267 -7.71 -10.94 1.72
N PRO A 268 -7.30 -11.98 0.96
CA PRO A 268 -7.10 -13.32 1.49
C PRO A 268 -6.13 -13.31 2.69
N ILE A 269 -6.47 -14.01 3.78
CA ILE A 269 -5.79 -13.88 5.10
C ILE A 269 -4.27 -13.94 4.99
N ILE A 270 -3.72 -15.01 4.41
CA ILE A 270 -2.26 -15.24 4.24
C ILE A 270 -1.53 -14.16 3.44
N SER A 271 -2.25 -13.30 2.71
CA SER A 271 -1.71 -12.27 1.82
C SER A 271 -1.80 -10.84 2.37
N GLN A 272 -2.70 -10.60 3.33
CA GLN A 272 -3.03 -9.27 3.86
C GLN A 272 -1.85 -8.59 4.56
N HIS A 273 -1.89 -7.26 4.67
CA HIS A 273 -0.91 -6.47 5.41
C HIS A 273 -1.62 -5.85 6.63
N PRO A 274 -1.07 -6.00 7.86
CA PRO A 274 -1.50 -5.24 9.02
C PRO A 274 -1.64 -3.73 8.75
N HIS A 275 -2.56 -3.06 9.43
CA HIS A 275 -2.62 -1.60 9.46
C HIS A 275 -1.45 -1.05 10.29
N GLY A 276 -0.87 0.08 9.87
CA GLY A 276 0.26 0.74 10.55
C GLY A 276 1.59 0.00 10.36
N LEU A 277 1.63 -1.29 10.67
CA LEU A 277 2.85 -2.09 10.84
C LEU A 277 3.36 -2.66 9.50
N SER A 278 4.13 -1.85 8.76
CA SER A 278 4.69 -2.20 7.44
C SER A 278 6.19 -2.55 7.50
N ALA A 279 6.93 -1.91 8.41
CA ALA A 279 8.36 -2.08 8.64
C ALA A 279 8.69 -2.17 10.14
N VAL A 280 9.93 -2.53 10.49
CA VAL A 280 10.39 -2.64 11.89
C VAL A 280 10.35 -1.28 12.61
N SER A 281 10.53 -0.18 11.86
CA SER A 281 10.33 1.21 12.34
C SER A 281 8.96 1.46 12.97
N ASP A 282 7.95 0.72 12.52
CA ASP A 282 6.56 0.94 12.87
C ASP A 282 6.21 0.14 14.13
N LEU A 283 6.85 -1.02 14.33
CA LEU A 283 6.81 -1.78 15.58
C LEU A 283 7.41 -0.99 16.75
N ILE A 284 8.51 -0.26 16.52
CA ILE A 284 9.16 0.62 17.51
C ILE A 284 8.23 1.76 17.98
N GLN A 285 7.22 2.12 17.18
CA GLN A 285 6.30 3.24 17.46
C GLN A 285 4.91 2.80 17.94
N SER A 286 4.61 1.50 17.92
CA SER A 286 3.35 0.94 18.41
C SER A 286 3.44 0.65 19.92
N ALA A 287 2.61 1.31 20.71
CA ALA A 287 2.49 1.02 22.15
C ALA A 287 1.98 -0.41 22.37
N ASP A 288 1.06 -0.85 21.50
CA ASP A 288 0.41 -2.16 21.47
C ASP A 288 1.45 -3.30 21.39
N VAL A 289 2.52 -3.12 20.60
CA VAL A 289 3.65 -4.06 20.55
C VAL A 289 4.37 -4.18 21.90
N TYR A 290 4.52 -3.10 22.67
CA TYR A 290 5.08 -3.18 24.02
C TYR A 290 4.10 -3.82 25.02
N GLU A 291 2.79 -3.63 24.85
CA GLU A 291 1.76 -4.27 25.69
C GLU A 291 1.67 -5.79 25.47
N CYS A 292 1.95 -6.29 24.26
CA CYS A 292 2.12 -7.74 24.00
C CYS A 292 3.16 -8.41 24.90
N PHE A 293 4.15 -7.65 25.37
CA PHE A 293 5.23 -8.08 26.26
C PHE A 293 5.10 -7.50 27.68
N ASP A 294 3.88 -7.20 28.12
CA ASP A 294 3.56 -6.66 29.46
C ASP A 294 4.35 -5.38 29.81
N GLY A 295 4.75 -4.59 28.81
CA GLY A 295 5.61 -3.40 28.97
C GLY A 295 7.09 -3.70 29.27
N ASN A 296 7.56 -4.95 29.08
CA ASN A 296 8.97 -5.32 29.20
C ASN A 296 9.75 -4.83 27.97
N THR A 297 10.25 -3.58 28.02
CA THR A 297 10.98 -2.99 26.89
C THR A 297 12.24 -3.76 26.52
N VAL A 298 12.89 -4.46 27.46
CA VAL A 298 14.14 -5.20 27.21
C VAL A 298 13.90 -6.39 26.29
N GLU A 299 12.82 -7.15 26.49
CA GLU A 299 12.48 -8.27 25.60
C GLU A 299 11.98 -7.80 24.22
N VAL A 300 11.35 -6.61 24.16
CA VAL A 300 10.97 -5.95 22.90
C VAL A 300 12.21 -5.48 22.12
N ASP A 301 13.16 -4.82 22.78
CA ASP A 301 14.42 -4.40 22.17
C ASP A 301 15.18 -5.61 21.59
N ILE A 302 15.28 -6.70 22.36
CA ILE A 302 15.89 -7.97 21.93
C ILE A 302 15.16 -8.59 20.72
N MET A 303 13.82 -8.54 20.68
CA MET A 303 13.05 -8.97 19.51
C MET A 303 13.33 -8.08 18.30
N LEU A 304 13.37 -6.76 18.47
CA LEU A 304 13.59 -5.80 17.38
C LEU A 304 14.99 -5.94 16.77
N ASP A 305 16.03 -6.13 17.59
CA ASP A 305 17.39 -6.42 17.13
C ASP A 305 17.48 -7.75 16.39
N TYR A 306 16.75 -8.78 16.86
CA TYR A 306 16.61 -10.04 16.12
C TYR A 306 15.96 -9.82 14.74
N LEU A 307 14.82 -9.12 14.66
CA LEU A 307 14.14 -8.82 13.41
C LEU A 307 15.06 -8.07 12.42
N ASN A 308 15.84 -7.11 12.91
CA ASN A 308 16.83 -6.39 12.11
C ASN A 308 17.96 -7.29 11.60
N SER A 309 18.54 -8.14 12.46
CA SER A 309 19.64 -9.05 12.09
C SER A 309 19.21 -10.11 11.06
N GLN A 310 18.04 -10.72 11.26
CA GLN A 310 17.47 -11.74 10.37
C GLN A 310 16.70 -11.14 9.17
N ARG A 311 16.60 -9.81 9.08
CA ARG A 311 15.89 -9.06 8.02
C ARG A 311 14.41 -9.45 7.88
N LEU A 312 13.80 -9.81 9.00
CA LEU A 312 12.38 -10.14 9.09
C LEU A 312 11.53 -8.86 9.04
N THR A 313 10.25 -9.00 8.69
CA THR A 313 9.31 -7.89 8.53
C THR A 313 7.98 -8.20 9.23
N PRO A 314 7.19 -7.19 9.65
CA PRO A 314 5.89 -7.44 10.28
C PRO A 314 4.97 -8.34 9.44
N ARG A 315 5.02 -8.20 8.11
CA ARG A 315 4.29 -9.08 7.17
C ARG A 315 4.77 -10.53 7.19
N HIS A 316 6.06 -10.79 7.42
CA HIS A 316 6.58 -12.15 7.58
C HIS A 316 6.07 -12.78 8.88
N ILE A 317 6.19 -12.04 10.00
CA ILE A 317 5.70 -12.45 11.33
C ILE A 317 4.21 -12.79 11.26
N TYR A 318 3.40 -11.86 10.74
CA TYR A 318 1.96 -12.05 10.52
C TYR A 318 1.65 -13.33 9.74
N ARG A 319 2.41 -13.61 8.67
CA ARG A 319 2.22 -14.82 7.86
C ARG A 319 2.58 -16.11 8.62
N GLU A 320 3.64 -16.12 9.42
CA GLU A 320 3.97 -17.27 10.27
C GLU A 320 2.95 -17.47 11.40
N ILE A 321 2.42 -16.39 11.98
CA ILE A 321 1.30 -16.42 12.95
C ILE A 321 0.05 -17.02 12.30
N VAL A 322 -0.38 -16.48 11.15
CA VAL A 322 -1.53 -17.01 10.38
C VAL A 322 -1.35 -18.50 10.07
N THR A 323 -0.16 -18.90 9.59
CA THR A 323 0.12 -20.30 9.25
C THR A 323 0.02 -21.22 10.47
N HIS A 324 0.50 -20.75 11.63
CA HIS A 324 0.42 -21.50 12.89
C HIS A 324 -1.00 -21.57 13.46
N ILE A 325 -1.77 -20.48 13.40
CA ILE A 325 -3.18 -20.46 13.79
C ILE A 325 -3.98 -21.42 12.90
N GLN A 326 -3.77 -21.38 11.58
CA GLN A 326 -4.41 -22.29 10.62
C GLN A 326 -4.00 -23.77 10.78
N SER A 327 -2.91 -24.08 11.50
CA SER A 327 -2.55 -25.46 11.84
C SER A 327 -3.13 -25.95 13.17
N GLN A 328 -3.79 -25.09 13.96
CA GLN A 328 -4.44 -25.49 15.21
C GLN A 328 -5.87 -26.01 14.95
N PRO A 329 -6.37 -26.99 15.73
CA PRO A 329 -7.72 -27.54 15.54
C PRO A 329 -8.86 -26.50 15.58
N GLY A 330 -8.72 -25.43 16.36
CA GLY A 330 -9.69 -24.34 16.43
C GLY A 330 -9.53 -23.23 15.38
N GLY A 331 -8.44 -23.21 14.62
CA GLY A 331 -8.15 -22.11 13.69
C GLY A 331 -8.25 -20.73 14.37
N PHE A 332 -8.98 -19.81 13.74
CA PHE A 332 -9.23 -18.47 14.26
C PHE A 332 -10.32 -18.39 15.35
N GLN A 333 -11.01 -19.49 15.67
CA GLN A 333 -12.16 -19.49 16.58
C GLN A 333 -11.85 -18.88 17.97
N PRO A 334 -10.70 -19.16 18.64
CA PRO A 334 -10.41 -18.56 19.94
C PRO A 334 -10.27 -17.04 19.90
N LEU A 335 -9.84 -16.46 18.76
CA LEU A 335 -9.73 -15.00 18.61
C LEU A 335 -11.12 -14.36 18.42
N ILE A 336 -12.06 -15.09 17.83
CA ILE A 336 -13.46 -14.67 17.71
C ILE A 336 -14.17 -14.76 19.07
N GLU A 337 -13.90 -15.81 19.85
CA GLU A 337 -14.46 -16.00 21.20
C GLU A 337 -13.92 -15.03 22.24
N LEU A 338 -12.72 -14.46 22.01
CA LEU A 338 -12.16 -13.34 22.77
C LEU A 338 -12.74 -11.96 22.35
N ASP A 339 -13.71 -11.92 21.44
CA ASP A 339 -14.34 -10.72 20.87
C ASP A 339 -13.36 -9.73 20.20
N LEU A 340 -12.16 -10.22 19.84
CA LEU A 340 -11.02 -9.43 19.35
C LEU A 340 -11.30 -8.64 18.06
N PHE A 341 -12.40 -8.91 17.37
CA PHE A 341 -12.73 -8.33 16.08
C PHE A 341 -13.94 -7.37 16.08
N SER A 342 -14.56 -7.12 17.24
CA SER A 342 -15.68 -6.20 17.39
C SER A 342 -15.26 -4.73 17.49
N ASP A 343 -16.13 -3.82 17.06
CA ASP A 343 -15.98 -2.35 17.07
C ASP A 343 -14.68 -1.74 16.47
N ILE A 344 -13.88 -2.55 15.77
CA ILE A 344 -12.65 -2.16 15.05
C ILE A 344 -12.85 -1.03 14.02
N HIS A 345 -14.07 -0.85 13.52
CA HIS A 345 -14.40 0.18 12.54
C HIS A 345 -15.59 1.02 13.01
N GLY A 346 -15.56 2.33 12.78
CA GLY A 346 -16.69 3.24 12.99
C GLY A 346 -17.85 3.08 11.99
N VAL A 347 -18.06 1.88 11.44
CA VAL A 347 -19.14 1.58 10.49
C VAL A 347 -19.79 0.23 10.82
N ALA A 348 -21.10 0.12 10.58
CA ALA A 348 -21.85 -1.08 10.90
C ALA A 348 -21.30 -2.35 10.22
N ALA A 349 -21.11 -3.40 11.02
CA ALA A 349 -20.87 -4.75 10.55
C ALA A 349 -22.12 -5.32 9.83
N GLY A 350 -21.91 -6.20 8.85
CA GLY A 350 -23.02 -7.00 8.29
C GLY A 350 -23.35 -8.21 9.16
N ALA A 351 -24.52 -8.83 8.96
CA ALA A 351 -24.87 -10.12 9.57
C ALA A 351 -23.88 -11.22 9.14
N ASP A 352 -23.27 -11.97 10.08
CA ASP A 352 -22.34 -13.05 9.71
C ASP A 352 -23.05 -14.11 8.88
N THR A 353 -22.36 -14.59 7.85
CA THR A 353 -22.84 -15.58 6.87
C THR A 353 -21.79 -16.67 6.60
N ALA A 354 -20.68 -16.68 7.34
CA ALA A 354 -19.71 -17.76 7.25
C ALA A 354 -20.29 -19.05 7.86
N VAL A 355 -20.07 -20.17 7.16
CA VAL A 355 -20.22 -21.49 7.78
C VAL A 355 -18.95 -21.75 8.60
N GLU A 356 -19.07 -22.52 9.69
CA GLU A 356 -17.95 -22.90 10.53
C GLU A 356 -16.76 -23.40 9.67
N GLY A 357 -15.60 -22.77 9.83
CA GLY A 357 -14.38 -23.07 9.07
C GLY A 357 -14.16 -22.29 7.77
N THR A 358 -15.12 -21.52 7.22
CA THR A 358 -14.94 -20.85 5.91
C THR A 358 -14.31 -19.46 5.94
N ARG A 359 -13.59 -19.09 7.01
CA ARG A 359 -12.91 -17.78 7.14
C ARG A 359 -11.72 -17.69 6.17
N ASN A 360 -11.79 -16.84 5.14
CA ASN A 360 -10.83 -16.75 4.04
C ASN A 360 -10.26 -15.34 3.80
N ARG A 361 -10.98 -14.29 4.15
CA ARG A 361 -10.63 -12.86 3.93
C ARG A 361 -10.59 -12.09 5.25
N ILE A 362 -9.71 -11.10 5.31
CA ILE A 362 -9.53 -10.24 6.49
C ILE A 362 -9.21 -8.80 6.07
N CYS A 363 -9.69 -7.82 6.84
CA CYS A 363 -9.30 -6.41 6.66
C CYS A 363 -7.91 -6.14 7.24
N ARG A 364 -7.40 -4.93 7.05
CA ARG A 364 -6.07 -4.54 7.56
C ARG A 364 -6.01 -4.41 9.09
N LEU A 365 -7.10 -4.00 9.74
CA LEU A 365 -7.13 -3.83 11.20
C LEU A 365 -7.23 -5.17 11.92
N CYS A 366 -8.15 -6.07 11.55
CA CYS A 366 -8.15 -7.45 12.08
C CYS A 366 -6.84 -8.20 11.80
N ALA A 367 -6.11 -7.85 10.73
CA ALA A 367 -4.77 -8.39 10.48
C ALA A 367 -3.70 -7.82 11.44
N THR A 368 -3.89 -6.60 11.95
CA THR A 368 -3.10 -6.07 13.08
C THR A 368 -3.43 -6.83 14.36
N GLU A 369 -4.70 -7.04 14.69
CA GLU A 369 -5.08 -7.79 15.90
C GLU A 369 -4.53 -9.21 15.92
N VAL A 370 -4.63 -9.93 14.79
CA VAL A 370 -4.01 -11.26 14.63
C VAL A 370 -2.49 -11.21 14.80
N LEU A 371 -1.82 -10.16 14.32
CA LEU A 371 -0.37 -9.98 14.52
C LEU A 371 -0.04 -9.73 15.99
N LEU A 372 -0.72 -8.79 16.66
CA LEU A 372 -0.48 -8.42 18.05
C LEU A 372 -0.75 -9.61 19.00
N TRP A 373 -1.94 -10.21 18.91
CA TRP A 373 -2.34 -11.39 19.69
C TRP A 373 -1.33 -12.54 19.56
N GLY A 374 -0.85 -12.80 18.33
CA GLY A 374 0.11 -13.86 18.06
C GLY A 374 1.59 -13.52 18.30
N LEU A 375 1.94 -12.25 18.59
CA LEU A 375 3.33 -11.78 18.55
C LEU A 375 4.23 -12.45 19.60
N LYS A 376 3.72 -12.57 20.84
CA LYS A 376 4.45 -13.16 21.97
C LYS A 376 4.71 -14.65 21.76
N GLU A 377 3.68 -15.40 21.37
CA GLU A 377 3.77 -16.85 21.10
C GLU A 377 4.49 -17.18 19.80
N TRP A 378 4.51 -16.26 18.83
CA TRP A 378 5.48 -16.34 17.73
C TRP A 378 6.90 -16.15 18.24
N TRP A 379 7.17 -15.14 19.06
CA TRP A 379 8.52 -14.87 19.55
C TRP A 379 9.08 -16.01 20.41
N ILE A 380 8.27 -16.61 21.29
CA ILE A 380 8.65 -17.81 22.08
C ILE A 380 9.13 -18.96 21.17
N ARG A 381 8.41 -19.23 20.06
CA ARG A 381 8.77 -20.27 19.10
C ARG A 381 9.96 -19.88 18.20
N GLU A 382 10.07 -18.62 17.83
CA GLU A 382 11.15 -18.10 16.99
C GLU A 382 12.51 -18.23 17.69
N ARG A 383 12.57 -17.91 18.99
CA ARG A 383 13.80 -18.03 19.81
C ARG A 383 14.34 -19.46 19.84
N GLN A 384 13.48 -20.47 19.73
CA GLN A 384 13.87 -21.89 19.71
C GLN A 384 14.61 -22.29 18.43
N LYS A 385 14.58 -21.47 17.36
CA LYS A 385 15.36 -21.69 16.13
C LYS A 385 16.88 -21.53 16.32
N GLY A 386 17.33 -20.97 17.45
CA GLY A 386 18.75 -20.94 17.84
C GLY A 386 19.61 -19.83 17.22
N PHE A 387 18.99 -18.80 16.62
CA PHE A 387 19.68 -17.68 15.96
C PHE A 387 19.89 -16.44 16.85
N LEU A 388 19.75 -16.58 18.18
CA LEU A 388 19.99 -15.50 19.14
C LEU A 388 21.46 -15.43 19.59
N GLU A 389 21.88 -14.25 20.07
CA GLU A 389 23.19 -14.09 20.72
C GLU A 389 23.28 -14.85 22.05
N GLU A 390 24.48 -15.36 22.35
CA GLU A 390 24.77 -16.09 23.60
C GLU A 390 24.49 -15.24 24.86
N THR A 391 24.67 -13.92 24.75
CA THR A 391 24.34 -12.90 25.76
C THR A 391 22.87 -12.91 26.15
N VAL A 392 21.98 -13.22 25.20
CA VAL A 392 20.52 -13.29 25.38
C VAL A 392 20.09 -14.67 25.87
N THR A 393 20.70 -15.75 25.35
CA THR A 393 20.35 -17.12 25.74
C THR A 393 20.89 -17.53 27.11
N ASN A 394 21.95 -16.88 27.60
CA ASN A 394 22.52 -17.13 28.92
C ASN A 394 21.81 -16.36 30.06
N ARG A 395 20.78 -15.54 29.76
CA ARG A 395 19.90 -14.93 30.77
C ARG A 395 19.11 -16.03 31.49
N LYS A 396 19.05 -15.98 32.82
CA LYS A 396 18.36 -16.99 33.63
C LYS A 396 16.85 -16.77 33.56
N ASP A 397 16.06 -17.83 33.45
CA ASP A 397 14.60 -17.70 33.47
C ASP A 397 14.11 -17.09 34.78
N CYS A 398 13.21 -16.11 34.68
CA CYS A 398 12.54 -15.54 35.85
C CYS A 398 11.59 -16.57 36.45
N LYS A 399 11.61 -16.72 37.77
CA LYS A 399 10.73 -17.67 38.49
C LYS A 399 9.24 -17.45 38.20
N ASP A 400 8.86 -16.20 38.05
CA ASP A 400 7.48 -15.77 37.83
C ASP A 400 7.15 -15.65 36.32
N GLY A 401 8.15 -15.87 35.45
CA GLY A 401 8.03 -15.84 33.99
C GLY A 401 7.32 -14.61 33.43
N SER A 402 6.43 -14.84 32.47
CA SER A 402 5.58 -13.82 31.86
C SER A 402 4.64 -13.10 32.83
N SER A 403 4.40 -13.65 34.03
CA SER A 403 3.57 -13.02 35.08
C SER A 403 4.36 -12.11 36.03
N CYS A 404 5.68 -11.95 35.84
CA CYS A 404 6.54 -11.22 36.76
C CYS A 404 6.20 -9.72 36.81
N THR A 405 5.70 -9.24 37.95
CA THR A 405 5.38 -7.82 38.18
C THR A 405 6.59 -6.89 38.06
N ARG A 406 7.81 -7.43 38.17
CA ARG A 406 9.07 -6.66 38.05
C ARG A 406 9.63 -6.61 36.62
N GLN A 407 8.99 -7.22 35.62
CA GLN A 407 9.52 -7.23 34.25
C GLN A 407 9.55 -5.85 33.56
N LYS A 408 8.93 -4.83 34.17
CA LYS A 408 9.03 -3.41 33.79
C LYS A 408 10.27 -2.70 34.38
N ASP A 409 11.00 -3.33 35.30
CA ASP A 409 12.26 -2.79 35.83
C ASP A 409 13.45 -3.18 34.94
N LEU A 410 14.19 -2.18 34.46
CA LEU A 410 15.28 -2.37 33.50
C LEU A 410 16.46 -3.16 34.04
N ALA A 411 16.68 -3.22 35.36
CA ALA A 411 17.76 -4.03 35.94
C ALA A 411 17.33 -5.50 36.00
N HIS A 412 16.13 -5.77 36.53
CA HIS A 412 15.57 -7.12 36.59
C HIS A 412 15.36 -7.74 35.21
N ALA A 413 14.80 -6.99 34.25
CA ALA A 413 14.56 -7.45 32.88
C ALA A 413 15.86 -7.75 32.11
N ARG A 414 16.98 -7.09 32.43
CA ARG A 414 18.29 -7.42 31.86
C ARG A 414 18.90 -8.69 32.48
N GLU A 415 18.74 -8.92 33.78
CA GLU A 415 19.31 -10.10 34.45
C GLU A 415 18.53 -11.39 34.13
N PHE A 416 17.20 -11.31 34.06
CA PHE A 416 16.33 -12.49 33.89
C PHE A 416 15.58 -12.48 32.56
N ASN A 417 15.38 -13.68 32.00
CA ASN A 417 14.53 -13.95 30.85
C ASN A 417 13.06 -14.06 31.27
N HIS A 418 12.14 -13.46 30.52
CA HIS A 418 10.69 -13.50 30.78
C HIS A 418 9.89 -14.19 29.65
N ILE A 419 10.52 -14.44 28.50
CA ILE A 419 9.87 -14.96 27.28
C ILE A 419 10.32 -16.39 26.98
N PHE A 420 9.68 -17.35 27.65
CA PHE A 420 9.90 -18.78 27.47
C PHE A 420 8.58 -19.54 27.61
N GLY A 421 8.45 -20.66 26.92
CA GLY A 421 7.32 -21.57 27.10
C GLY A 421 7.52 -22.41 28.35
N TYR A 422 6.54 -22.40 29.26
CA TYR A 422 6.43 -23.45 30.26
C TYR A 422 6.03 -24.76 29.56
N PRO A 423 6.54 -25.93 29.98
CA PRO A 423 5.91 -27.18 29.60
C PRO A 423 4.47 -27.18 30.14
N GLU A 424 3.51 -27.68 29.35
CA GLU A 424 2.15 -27.86 29.82
C GLU A 424 2.17 -28.69 31.11
N SER A 425 1.48 -28.22 32.14
CA SER A 425 1.24 -29.03 33.33
C SER A 425 0.45 -30.26 32.91
N GLU A 426 1.00 -31.46 33.15
CA GLU A 426 0.28 -32.71 32.87
C GLU A 426 -1.16 -32.62 33.41
N PRO A 427 -2.19 -33.01 32.64
CA PRO A 427 -3.56 -33.03 33.14
C PRO A 427 -3.59 -33.90 34.40
N PRO A 428 -4.13 -33.41 35.53
CA PRO A 428 -3.93 -34.03 36.83
C PRO A 428 -4.38 -35.49 36.80
N ALA A 429 -3.45 -36.39 37.12
CA ALA A 429 -3.67 -37.82 37.05
C ALA A 429 -4.98 -38.19 37.80
N PRO A 430 -5.86 -39.00 37.18
CA PRO A 430 -7.22 -39.22 37.70
C PRO A 430 -7.15 -39.78 39.12
N ASN A 431 -7.63 -38.99 40.08
CA ASN A 431 -7.48 -39.27 41.51
C ASN A 431 -8.11 -40.64 41.86
N PRO A 432 -7.35 -41.63 42.35
CA PRO A 432 -7.89 -42.94 42.70
C PRO A 432 -8.90 -42.93 43.87
N GLN A 433 -9.08 -41.80 44.55
CA GLN A 433 -9.99 -41.63 45.68
C GLN A 433 -11.18 -40.74 45.33
N ALA A 434 -12.05 -41.24 44.46
CA ALA A 434 -13.39 -40.72 44.17
C ALA A 434 -14.41 -41.87 44.07
N VAL A 435 -14.42 -42.75 45.08
CA VAL A 435 -15.48 -43.75 45.24
C VAL A 435 -16.74 -43.05 45.77
N LEU A 436 -17.87 -43.36 45.16
CA LEU A 436 -19.17 -42.74 45.46
C LEU A 436 -19.69 -43.16 46.84
N GLU A 437 -20.16 -42.20 47.63
CA GLU A 437 -21.15 -42.42 48.69
C GLU A 437 -22.48 -41.73 48.31
N PRO A 438 -23.65 -42.29 48.69
CA PRO A 438 -24.94 -41.89 48.13
C PRO A 438 -25.64 -40.76 48.92
N PRO A 439 -26.53 -39.98 48.27
CA PRO A 439 -27.37 -38.99 48.96
C PRO A 439 -28.55 -39.64 49.69
N GLU A 440 -28.84 -39.20 50.90
CA GLU A 440 -30.05 -39.56 51.66
C GLU A 440 -31.22 -38.59 51.41
N THR A 441 -32.43 -39.07 51.69
CA THR A 441 -33.73 -38.37 51.66
C THR A 441 -33.89 -37.37 52.83
N GLU A 442 -34.86 -36.45 52.95
CA GLU A 442 -36.14 -36.09 52.29
C GLU A 442 -36.53 -34.64 52.74
N SER A 443 -37.67 -33.97 52.45
CA SER A 443 -38.89 -34.20 51.65
C SER A 443 -39.57 -32.84 51.30
N ASN A 444 -40.43 -32.81 50.28
CA ASN A 444 -41.83 -32.30 50.38
C ASN A 444 -42.63 -32.43 49.05
N GLU A 445 -43.96 -32.38 49.16
CA GLU A 445 -44.94 -32.78 48.14
C GLU A 445 -45.51 -31.62 47.29
N VAL A 446 -45.95 -31.90 46.05
CA VAL A 446 -47.18 -31.37 45.37
C VAL A 446 -47.56 -32.39 44.24
N PRO A 447 -48.85 -32.68 43.94
CA PRO A 447 -49.22 -33.98 43.35
C PRO A 447 -49.56 -34.04 41.84
N ALA A 448 -49.26 -35.22 41.29
CA ALA A 448 -49.85 -35.97 40.17
C ALA A 448 -50.94 -35.37 39.23
N SER A 449 -50.76 -35.61 37.92
CA SER A 449 -51.83 -36.19 37.07
C SER A 449 -51.29 -36.97 35.85
N LEU A 450 -51.72 -38.23 35.72
CA LEU A 450 -51.90 -39.00 34.46
C LEU A 450 -50.67 -39.27 33.54
N GLU A 451 -50.03 -40.41 33.78
CA GLU A 451 -49.38 -41.20 32.72
C GLU A 451 -50.40 -42.04 31.90
N ALA A 452 -49.86 -42.70 30.87
CA ALA A 452 -50.38 -43.89 30.17
C ALA A 452 -51.50 -43.72 29.12
N GLU A 453 -51.13 -43.97 27.86
CA GLU A 453 -51.53 -45.23 27.22
C GLU A 453 -50.45 -45.73 26.25
N MET A 454 -50.42 -47.05 25.96
CA MET A 454 -49.30 -47.71 25.28
C MET A 454 -49.76 -48.77 24.27
N ILE A 455 -49.10 -48.78 23.08
CA ILE A 455 -49.06 -49.88 22.08
C ILE A 455 -50.38 -50.21 21.33
N ARG A 456 -50.38 -50.04 19.99
CA ARG A 456 -50.70 -51.13 19.01
C ARG A 456 -50.58 -50.78 17.50
N ASN A 457 -50.08 -51.78 16.76
CA ASN A 457 -50.42 -52.22 15.38
C ASN A 457 -50.02 -51.43 14.11
N ASN A 458 -48.99 -51.97 13.44
CA ASN A 458 -48.97 -52.55 12.07
C ASN A 458 -49.72 -51.93 10.85
N GLU A 459 -48.91 -51.76 9.80
CA GLU A 459 -49.11 -52.10 8.36
C GLU A 459 -49.82 -51.13 7.36
N PRO A 460 -49.47 -51.21 6.04
CA PRO A 460 -49.70 -50.16 5.03
C PRO A 460 -50.86 -50.50 4.06
N PRO A 461 -51.29 -49.65 3.10
CA PRO A 461 -50.59 -49.36 1.82
C PRO A 461 -50.87 -47.88 1.34
N PRO A 462 -50.75 -47.44 0.05
CA PRO A 462 -50.32 -48.15 -1.16
C PRO A 462 -49.27 -47.43 -2.06
N SER A 463 -48.85 -48.16 -3.08
CA SER A 463 -47.92 -47.77 -4.13
C SER A 463 -48.64 -47.28 -5.40
N THR A 464 -47.90 -46.51 -6.23
CA THR A 464 -48.09 -46.47 -7.68
C THR A 464 -46.71 -46.56 -8.37
N ASN A 465 -46.58 -47.51 -9.30
CA ASN A 465 -45.43 -47.66 -10.20
C ASN A 465 -45.81 -47.17 -11.61
N TYR A 466 -44.81 -46.70 -12.37
CA TYR A 466 -44.67 -46.54 -13.84
C TYR A 466 -43.77 -45.31 -14.10
N SER A 467 -42.74 -45.28 -14.95
CA SER A 467 -41.97 -46.31 -15.70
C SER A 467 -40.58 -45.74 -16.06
N THR A 468 -39.63 -46.60 -16.43
CA THR A 468 -38.36 -46.26 -17.11
C THR A 468 -38.43 -46.67 -18.60
N PRO A 469 -37.41 -46.42 -19.47
CA PRO A 469 -36.25 -45.50 -19.41
C PRO A 469 -36.46 -44.33 -20.43
N ASP A 470 -35.52 -43.63 -21.12
CA ASP A 470 -34.22 -43.94 -21.76
C ASP A 470 -33.43 -42.61 -22.10
N PRO A 471 -32.29 -42.55 -22.85
CA PRO A 471 -31.09 -41.86 -22.33
C PRO A 471 -30.52 -40.73 -23.26
N ASP A 472 -29.19 -40.72 -23.48
CA ASP A 472 -28.32 -39.73 -24.17
C ASP A 472 -27.99 -38.42 -23.41
N PHE A 473 -26.76 -37.88 -23.43
CA PHE A 473 -25.48 -38.32 -24.04
C PHE A 473 -24.29 -37.80 -23.19
N ALA A 474 -23.14 -38.49 -23.22
CA ALA A 474 -21.89 -38.07 -22.56
C ALA A 474 -20.88 -37.49 -23.58
N THR A 475 -19.69 -37.03 -23.15
CA THR A 475 -18.69 -36.28 -23.97
C THR A 475 -19.19 -34.84 -24.25
N ILE A 476 -18.38 -33.77 -24.24
CA ILE A 476 -16.96 -33.63 -24.59
C ILE A 476 -16.12 -32.96 -23.48
N LEU A 477 -14.82 -33.29 -23.47
CA LEU A 477 -13.77 -32.80 -22.56
C LEU A 477 -13.00 -31.59 -23.13
N ASP A 478 -12.07 -31.09 -22.32
CA ASP A 478 -10.90 -30.27 -22.68
C ASP A 478 -11.12 -28.82 -23.16
N TYR A 479 -10.69 -27.89 -22.31
CA TYR A 479 -10.00 -26.69 -22.79
C TYR A 479 -8.69 -26.46 -22.01
N HIS A 480 -7.60 -26.44 -22.77
CA HIS A 480 -6.20 -26.51 -22.35
C HIS A 480 -5.76 -25.49 -21.28
N ALA A 481 -4.86 -25.95 -20.39
CA ALA A 481 -3.89 -25.08 -19.73
C ALA A 481 -2.76 -24.66 -20.70
N PRO A 482 -2.18 -23.45 -20.58
CA PRO A 482 -1.09 -22.98 -21.44
C PRO A 482 0.26 -23.63 -21.09
N PRO A 483 1.14 -23.90 -22.09
CA PRO A 483 2.45 -24.51 -21.86
C PRO A 483 3.51 -23.50 -21.38
N PRO A 484 4.60 -23.98 -20.74
CA PRO A 484 5.73 -23.13 -20.34
C PRO A 484 6.62 -22.76 -21.53
N HIS A 485 7.18 -21.55 -21.54
CA HIS A 485 8.20 -21.14 -22.51
C HIS A 485 9.56 -21.77 -22.20
N SER A 486 10.04 -22.63 -23.09
CA SER A 486 11.45 -23.04 -23.15
C SER A 486 12.31 -21.99 -23.86
N MET A 487 13.56 -21.84 -23.42
CA MET A 487 14.59 -21.10 -24.16
C MET A 487 15.17 -21.97 -25.28
N GLU A 488 15.45 -21.37 -26.43
CA GLU A 488 16.37 -21.91 -27.43
C GLU A 488 17.39 -20.83 -27.87
N VAL A 489 18.44 -21.27 -28.59
CA VAL A 489 19.71 -20.55 -28.78
C VAL A 489 20.16 -20.68 -30.23
N GLY A 490 20.61 -19.57 -30.83
CA GLY A 490 21.12 -19.50 -32.21
C GLY A 490 20.06 -19.11 -33.26
N ASP A 491 20.43 -18.62 -34.45
CA ASP A 491 21.79 -18.27 -34.87
C ASP A 491 21.85 -17.22 -36.02
N VAL A 492 23.08 -16.76 -36.26
CA VAL A 492 23.64 -15.71 -37.15
C VAL A 492 22.97 -15.36 -38.51
N PHE A 493 23.26 -14.11 -38.97
CA PHE A 493 23.06 -13.49 -40.30
C PHE A 493 21.64 -12.99 -40.62
N LEU A 494 21.45 -11.86 -41.34
CA LEU A 494 22.38 -11.06 -42.17
C LEU A 494 22.34 -9.56 -41.80
#